data_AF-A0A1H5KLS4-F1
#
_entry.id   AF-A0A1H5KLS4-F1
#
_cell.length_a   1.000
_cell.length_b   1.000
_cell.length_c   1.000
_cell.angle_alpha   90.00
_cell.angle_beta   90.00
_cell.angle_gamma   90.00
#
_symmetry.space_group_name_H-M   'P 1'
#
loop_
_entity.id
_entity.type
_entity.pdbx_description
1 polymer ?
#
loop_
_entity_poly.entity_id
_entity_poly.type
_entity_poly.pdbx_seq_one_letter_code
_entity_poly.pdbx_strand_id
1 'polypeptide(L)'
;MKKILFFIAFIFTCNLVVSQIDAGSVMGLPTAQNNTEMNNITGATEGSFLYNIAEKNIYFFNGTAWTAPTNSFTNIYSSNGTLLGPRTLNGGGNSLVFNNLNVLQFFSNGATQLFATGALQLGSTGNSTQISGALGLTLTATSNGITLNGNTLLNNNLRVVGSFSDSSSNAGTNGQVLSSTGTGTQWVDPNLAEVINKTASYTLTSVDNGKVFTFNSATDVTLNVPAGLPVGFNISIYQINTGKIEIAGAGGVTVLNRLSRFKTAGKDAGAGLLCTSTNNFHLTGDLKR
;
A
#
# COMPACT_ATOMS: atom_id res chain seq x y z
N MET A 1 30.53 -60.33 97.74
CA MET A 1 29.80 -59.25 98.43
C MET A 1 29.46 -58.16 97.43
N LYS A 2 28.18 -57.80 97.34
CA LYS A 2 27.59 -56.77 96.49
C LYS A 2 27.83 -55.39 97.14
N LYS A 3 27.90 -54.35 96.30
CA LYS A 3 27.67 -52.91 96.57
C LYS A 3 28.83 -52.13 97.19
N ILE A 4 29.49 -51.33 96.34
CA ILE A 4 29.53 -49.85 96.40
C ILE A 4 30.40 -49.40 95.22
N LEU A 5 30.12 -48.37 94.45
CA LEU A 5 28.93 -47.59 94.13
C LEU A 5 29.52 -46.64 93.06
N PHE A 6 29.11 -46.76 91.80
CA PHE A 6 28.23 -45.73 91.24
C PHE A 6 28.85 -44.32 91.16
N PHE A 7 30.09 -44.18 90.66
CA PHE A 7 30.62 -42.85 90.32
C PHE A 7 31.43 -42.75 89.02
N ILE A 8 31.60 -43.85 88.27
CA ILE A 8 32.37 -43.86 87.01
C ILE A 8 31.49 -44.28 85.80
N ALA A 9 30.16 -44.26 85.96
CA ALA A 9 29.22 -44.68 84.92
C ALA A 9 28.53 -43.51 84.18
N PHE A 10 29.05 -42.28 84.27
CA PHE A 10 28.36 -41.12 83.68
C PHE A 10 29.26 -40.01 83.10
N ILE A 11 30.50 -40.32 82.68
CA ILE A 11 31.43 -39.29 82.15
C ILE A 11 31.93 -39.53 80.72
N PHE A 12 31.56 -40.62 80.05
CA PHE A 12 31.89 -40.76 78.63
C PHE A 12 30.79 -41.51 77.89
N THR A 13 29.84 -40.77 77.31
CA THR A 13 29.29 -40.96 75.95
C THR A 13 28.10 -40.02 75.74
N CYS A 14 28.35 -38.71 75.81
CA CYS A 14 27.51 -37.76 75.07
C CYS A 14 28.33 -37.34 73.85
N ASN A 15 28.26 -38.13 72.78
CA ASN A 15 28.66 -37.62 71.47
C ASN A 15 27.57 -36.62 71.06
N LEU A 16 27.79 -35.34 71.40
CA LEU A 16 27.12 -34.24 70.74
C LEU A 16 27.58 -34.26 69.28
N VAL A 17 26.81 -34.92 68.41
CA VAL A 17 27.01 -34.82 66.97
C VAL A 17 26.44 -33.46 66.57
N VAL A 18 27.25 -32.43 66.71
CA VAL A 18 26.98 -31.13 66.10
C VAL A 18 27.52 -31.23 64.68
N SER A 19 26.71 -31.71 63.73
CA SER A 19 27.00 -31.44 62.32
C SER A 19 26.54 -30.01 62.05
N GLN A 20 27.32 -29.03 62.50
CA GLN A 20 27.14 -27.68 62.04
C GLN A 20 27.55 -27.67 60.57
N ILE A 21 26.58 -27.49 59.68
CA ILE A 21 26.91 -27.12 58.32
C ILE A 21 27.56 -25.75 58.39
N ASP A 22 28.76 -25.62 57.83
CA ASP A 22 29.48 -24.34 57.84
C ASP A 22 28.56 -23.27 57.21
N ALA A 23 28.66 -22.02 57.67
CA ALA A 23 27.73 -20.95 57.26
C ALA A 23 27.76 -20.62 55.74
N GLY A 24 28.63 -21.27 54.96
CA GLY A 24 28.65 -21.27 53.50
C GLY A 24 28.69 -22.67 52.84
N SER A 25 28.51 -23.75 53.61
CA SER A 25 28.43 -25.10 53.05
C SER A 25 27.08 -25.30 52.37
N VAL A 26 27.11 -25.49 51.05
CA VAL A 26 25.95 -25.93 50.28
C VAL A 26 25.84 -27.44 50.46
N MET A 27 24.70 -27.95 50.95
CA MET A 27 24.44 -29.39 50.88
C MET A 27 24.37 -29.78 49.39
N GLY A 28 25.41 -30.47 48.90
CA GLY A 28 25.40 -31.04 47.57
C GLY A 28 24.33 -32.11 47.46
N LEU A 29 23.77 -32.29 46.27
CA LEU A 29 22.99 -33.49 45.98
C LEU A 29 23.90 -34.72 46.17
N PRO A 30 23.40 -35.83 46.74
CA PRO A 30 24.11 -37.11 46.69
C PRO A 30 24.55 -37.38 45.26
N THR A 31 25.76 -37.88 45.08
CA THR A 31 26.30 -38.13 43.74
C THR A 31 26.52 -39.62 43.51
N ALA A 32 26.39 -40.05 42.26
CA ALA A 32 26.83 -41.36 41.79
C ALA A 32 27.81 -41.16 40.64
N GLN A 33 28.89 -41.92 40.58
CA GLN A 33 29.91 -41.81 39.53
C GLN A 33 29.35 -42.18 38.16
N ASN A 34 28.40 -43.12 38.10
CA ASN A 34 27.84 -43.63 36.85
C ASN A 34 26.45 -44.29 37.07
N ASN A 35 25.83 -44.76 35.98
CA ASN A 35 24.52 -45.42 36.00
C ASN A 35 24.49 -46.70 36.84
N THR A 36 25.58 -47.45 36.90
CA THR A 36 25.67 -48.69 37.68
C THR A 36 25.61 -48.40 39.18
N GLU A 37 26.39 -47.43 39.65
CA GLU A 37 26.38 -47.00 41.06
C GLU A 37 25.02 -46.45 41.44
N MET A 38 24.45 -45.56 40.61
CA MET A 38 23.11 -45.01 40.79
C MET A 38 22.04 -46.11 40.95
N ASN A 39 22.00 -47.08 40.02
CA ASN A 39 20.99 -48.13 40.02
C ASN A 39 21.18 -49.19 41.13
N ASN A 40 22.36 -49.27 41.74
CA ASN A 40 22.63 -50.16 42.86
C ASN A 40 22.29 -49.55 44.23
N ILE A 41 21.81 -48.31 44.29
CA ILE A 41 21.38 -47.67 45.54
C ILE A 41 20.14 -48.40 46.07
N THR A 42 20.32 -49.18 47.15
CA THR A 42 19.24 -49.83 47.87
C THR A 42 18.68 -48.90 48.95
N GLY A 43 17.36 -48.69 48.96
CA GLY A 43 16.68 -47.86 49.97
C GLY A 43 16.29 -46.46 49.50
N ALA A 44 16.44 -46.15 48.22
CA ALA A 44 15.85 -44.95 47.64
C ALA A 44 14.31 -45.03 47.72
N THR A 45 13.68 -43.99 48.28
CA THR A 45 12.22 -43.82 48.24
C THR A 45 11.83 -42.99 47.03
N GLU A 46 10.59 -43.12 46.55
CA GLU A 46 10.07 -42.24 45.50
C GLU A 46 10.28 -40.76 45.88
N GLY A 47 10.79 -39.97 44.95
CA GLY A 47 11.18 -38.58 45.17
C GLY A 47 12.61 -38.37 45.71
N SER A 48 13.41 -39.42 45.90
CA SER A 48 14.84 -39.27 46.19
C SER A 48 15.55 -38.60 45.00
N PHE A 49 16.52 -37.72 45.26
CA PHE A 49 17.31 -37.03 44.23
C PHE A 49 18.79 -37.37 44.34
N LEU A 50 19.46 -37.49 43.20
CA LEU A 50 20.91 -37.57 43.11
C LEU A 50 21.43 -36.93 41.82
N TYR A 51 22.71 -36.60 41.80
CA TYR A 51 23.43 -36.16 40.61
C TYR A 51 24.32 -37.27 40.07
N ASN A 52 24.10 -37.68 38.82
CA ASN A 52 24.94 -38.65 38.15
C ASN A 52 26.09 -37.92 37.44
N ILE A 53 27.32 -38.18 37.87
CA ILE A 53 28.51 -37.46 37.43
C ILE A 53 28.86 -37.81 35.98
N ALA A 54 28.73 -39.07 35.57
CA ALA A 54 28.99 -39.49 34.19
C ALA A 54 28.00 -38.86 33.19
N GLU A 55 26.71 -38.87 33.53
CA GLU A 55 25.65 -38.31 32.68
C GLU A 55 25.51 -36.79 32.80
N LYS A 56 26.19 -36.18 33.79
CA LYS A 56 26.11 -34.76 34.14
C LYS A 56 24.68 -34.25 34.35
N ASN A 57 23.80 -35.09 34.90
CA ASN A 57 22.38 -34.79 35.05
C ASN A 57 21.84 -35.19 36.43
N ILE A 58 20.78 -34.53 36.85
CA ILE A 58 20.02 -34.87 38.06
C ILE A 58 19.07 -36.01 37.72
N TYR A 59 18.94 -36.98 38.62
CA TYR A 59 17.98 -38.05 38.56
C TYR A 59 17.09 -38.00 39.80
N PHE A 60 15.83 -38.36 39.62
CA PHE A 60 14.91 -38.63 40.73
C PHE A 60 14.45 -40.08 40.67
N PHE A 61 14.27 -40.70 41.83
CA PHE A 61 13.74 -42.06 41.92
C PHE A 61 12.22 -42.01 41.79
N ASN A 62 11.65 -42.70 40.80
CA ASN A 62 10.20 -42.70 40.52
C ASN A 62 9.44 -43.83 41.25
N GLY A 63 10.08 -44.46 42.25
CA GLY A 63 9.55 -45.63 42.96
C GLY A 63 10.01 -46.97 42.40
N THR A 64 10.50 -47.02 41.15
CA THR A 64 11.02 -48.25 40.52
C THR A 64 12.42 -48.08 39.94
N ALA A 65 12.74 -46.93 39.36
CA ALA A 65 14.01 -46.64 38.74
C ALA A 65 14.40 -45.16 38.88
N TRP A 66 15.69 -44.89 38.74
CA TRP A 66 16.20 -43.54 38.60
C TRP A 66 15.87 -43.00 37.21
N THR A 67 15.10 -41.92 37.16
CA THR A 67 14.69 -41.25 35.93
C THR A 67 15.21 -39.83 35.93
N ALA A 68 15.81 -39.38 34.83
CA ALA A 68 16.16 -37.97 34.67
C ALA A 68 14.90 -37.16 34.40
N PRO A 69 14.81 -35.89 34.84
CA PRO A 69 13.80 -34.96 34.34
C PRO A 69 13.87 -34.97 32.82
N THR A 70 12.79 -35.39 32.16
CA THR A 70 12.73 -35.31 30.72
C THR A 70 12.65 -33.83 30.35
N ASN A 71 13.48 -33.39 29.41
CA ASN A 71 13.36 -32.08 28.78
C ASN A 71 12.09 -32.08 27.91
N SER A 72 10.90 -32.20 28.52
CA SER A 72 9.61 -32.36 27.82
C SER A 72 9.15 -31.11 27.08
N PHE A 73 10.01 -30.11 26.97
CA PHE A 73 9.79 -28.94 26.15
C PHE A 73 10.81 -28.97 25.01
N THR A 74 10.56 -29.79 23.99
CA THR A 74 11.02 -29.41 22.63
C THR A 74 10.36 -28.08 22.34
N ASN A 75 11.07 -27.01 22.68
CA ASN A 75 10.62 -25.66 22.48
C ASN A 75 10.88 -25.32 21.01
N ILE A 76 9.84 -24.84 20.33
CA ILE A 76 9.88 -24.49 18.90
C ILE A 76 10.94 -23.43 18.56
N TYR A 77 11.54 -22.78 19.56
CA TYR A 77 12.57 -21.76 19.39
C TYR A 77 13.99 -22.33 19.19
N SER A 78 14.30 -23.55 19.66
CA SER A 78 15.66 -24.12 19.58
C SER A 78 15.77 -25.40 18.74
N SER A 79 14.63 -25.99 18.36
CA SER A 79 14.56 -27.14 17.47
C SER A 79 13.21 -27.16 16.76
N ASN A 80 13.18 -27.68 15.53
CA ASN A 80 11.93 -27.91 14.81
C ASN A 80 11.09 -28.95 15.54
N GLY A 81 9.77 -28.78 15.56
CA GLY A 81 8.84 -29.73 16.16
C GLY A 81 7.52 -29.82 15.39
N THR A 82 6.84 -30.96 15.51
CA THR A 82 5.51 -31.18 14.92
C THR A 82 4.45 -30.87 15.96
N LEU A 83 3.47 -30.03 15.62
CA LEU A 83 2.29 -29.84 16.45
C LEU A 83 1.42 -31.11 16.39
N LEU A 84 1.08 -31.69 17.54
CA LEU A 84 0.16 -32.84 17.65
C LEU A 84 -1.32 -32.42 17.73
N GLY A 85 -1.57 -31.11 17.74
CA GLY A 85 -2.90 -30.51 17.79
C GLY A 85 -2.83 -28.99 17.57
N PRO A 86 -3.99 -28.31 17.46
CA PRO A 86 -4.05 -26.87 17.32
C PRO A 86 -3.38 -26.14 18.49
N ARG A 87 -2.81 -24.96 18.23
CA ARG A 87 -2.23 -24.10 19.25
C ARG A 87 -2.81 -22.70 19.12
N THR A 88 -3.27 -22.14 20.24
CA THR A 88 -3.72 -20.76 20.35
C THR A 88 -2.78 -20.00 21.28
N LEU A 89 -2.32 -18.83 20.85
CA LEU A 89 -1.63 -17.86 21.69
C LEU A 89 -2.62 -16.75 22.07
N ASN A 90 -2.89 -16.57 23.35
CA ASN A 90 -3.70 -15.46 23.85
C ASN A 90 -2.77 -14.38 24.42
N GLY A 91 -2.78 -13.18 23.83
CA GLY A 91 -1.94 -12.06 24.28
C GLY A 91 -2.44 -11.34 25.53
N GLY A 92 -3.70 -11.54 25.94
CA GLY A 92 -4.26 -10.90 27.14
C GLY A 92 -4.19 -9.37 27.15
N GLY A 93 -4.27 -8.74 25.97
CA GLY A 93 -4.09 -7.28 25.79
C GLY A 93 -2.65 -6.83 25.54
N ASN A 94 -1.67 -7.75 25.58
CA ASN A 94 -0.27 -7.46 25.30
C ASN A 94 0.07 -7.70 23.82
N SER A 95 1.19 -7.12 23.38
CA SER A 95 1.71 -7.27 22.03
C SER A 95 2.58 -8.52 21.89
N LEU A 96 2.51 -9.16 20.72
CA LEU A 96 3.51 -10.13 20.25
C LEU A 96 4.32 -9.47 19.15
N VAL A 97 5.62 -9.26 19.38
CA VAL A 97 6.52 -8.59 18.42
C VAL A 97 7.65 -9.54 18.03
N PHE A 98 7.88 -9.68 16.73
CA PHE A 98 9.05 -10.36 16.17
C PHE A 98 10.00 -9.31 15.62
N ASN A 99 11.23 -9.25 16.12
CA ASN A 99 12.23 -8.25 15.72
C ASN A 99 13.56 -8.93 15.36
N ASN A 100 14.32 -8.33 14.44
CA ASN A 100 15.62 -8.83 13.96
C ASN A 100 15.55 -10.26 13.40
N LEU A 101 14.45 -10.63 12.74
CA LEU A 101 14.34 -11.88 11.99
C LEU A 101 14.93 -11.71 10.59
N ASN A 102 15.64 -12.73 10.11
CA ASN A 102 16.05 -12.79 8.70
C ASN A 102 14.84 -12.99 7.78
N VAL A 103 13.87 -13.81 8.20
CA VAL A 103 12.63 -14.08 7.46
C VAL A 103 11.52 -14.48 8.42
N LEU A 104 10.28 -14.13 8.07
CA LEU A 104 9.06 -14.65 8.68
C LEU A 104 8.18 -15.23 7.57
N GLN A 105 7.86 -16.52 7.64
CA GLN A 105 7.06 -17.22 6.62
C GLN A 105 5.90 -17.97 7.27
N PHE A 106 4.78 -18.03 6.55
CA PHE A 106 3.60 -18.80 6.93
C PHE A 106 3.26 -19.77 5.80
N PHE A 107 3.32 -21.07 6.09
CA PHE A 107 2.94 -22.13 5.16
C PHE A 107 1.70 -22.85 5.70
N SER A 108 0.57 -22.70 5.00
CA SER A 108 -0.71 -23.31 5.40
C SER A 108 -1.32 -24.08 4.23
N ASN A 109 -1.78 -25.31 4.47
CA ASN A 109 -2.55 -26.08 3.48
C ASN A 109 -4.01 -25.61 3.35
N GLY A 110 -4.53 -24.95 4.39
CA GLY A 110 -5.84 -24.30 4.39
C GLY A 110 -5.72 -22.80 4.11
N ALA A 111 -6.34 -21.99 4.97
CA ALA A 111 -6.24 -20.54 4.88
C ALA A 111 -5.21 -19.98 5.87
N THR A 112 -4.47 -18.96 5.43
CA THR A 112 -3.83 -18.00 6.33
C THR A 112 -4.73 -16.76 6.41
N GLN A 113 -5.12 -16.38 7.61
CA GLN A 113 -6.04 -15.26 7.84
C GLN A 113 -5.38 -14.24 8.78
N LEU A 114 -5.50 -12.96 8.44
CA LEU A 114 -5.02 -11.83 9.24
C LEU A 114 -6.21 -10.89 9.47
N PHE A 115 -6.61 -10.71 10.73
CA PHE A 115 -7.72 -9.85 11.11
C PHE A 115 -7.29 -8.89 12.21
N ALA A 116 -7.78 -7.66 12.13
CA ALA A 116 -7.62 -6.64 13.15
C ALA A 116 -8.93 -5.85 13.29
N THR A 117 -9.25 -5.44 14.52
CA THR A 117 -10.32 -4.45 14.76
C THR A 117 -9.86 -3.04 14.41
N GLY A 118 -8.55 -2.77 14.58
CA GLY A 118 -7.89 -1.57 14.09
C GLY A 118 -7.30 -1.74 12.68
N ALA A 119 -6.35 -0.88 12.34
CA ALA A 119 -5.67 -0.95 11.04
C ALA A 119 -4.80 -2.22 10.92
N LEU A 120 -4.86 -2.88 9.75
CA LEU A 120 -3.89 -3.86 9.31
C LEU A 120 -2.95 -3.18 8.31
N GLN A 121 -1.64 -3.22 8.57
CA GLN A 121 -0.63 -2.60 7.70
C GLN A 121 0.26 -3.68 7.09
N LEU A 122 0.49 -3.58 5.78
CA LEU A 122 1.42 -4.41 5.02
C LEU A 122 2.34 -3.47 4.25
N GLY A 123 3.62 -3.43 4.59
CA GLY A 123 4.54 -2.45 4.03
C GLY A 123 5.98 -2.90 4.10
N SER A 124 6.78 -2.40 3.15
CA SER A 124 8.23 -2.52 3.12
C SER A 124 8.82 -1.12 2.92
N THR A 125 9.88 -0.79 3.66
CA THR A 125 10.53 0.53 3.61
C THR A 125 11.76 0.55 2.70
N GLY A 126 12.32 -0.63 2.39
CA GLY A 126 13.53 -0.76 1.56
C GLY A 126 13.29 -1.36 0.17
N ASN A 127 12.10 -1.90 -0.11
CA ASN A 127 11.79 -2.55 -1.39
C ASN A 127 10.26 -2.65 -1.62
N SER A 128 9.82 -3.28 -2.72
CA SER A 128 8.40 -3.51 -3.01
C SER A 128 7.74 -4.49 -2.04
N THR A 129 6.48 -4.24 -1.68
CA THR A 129 5.57 -5.26 -1.13
C THR A 129 4.89 -5.98 -2.30
N GLN A 130 5.06 -7.29 -2.41
CA GLN A 130 4.37 -8.10 -3.43
C GLN A 130 3.19 -8.85 -2.81
N ILE A 131 2.01 -8.72 -3.41
CA ILE A 131 0.81 -9.50 -3.07
C ILE A 131 0.35 -10.18 -4.35
N SER A 132 0.24 -11.51 -4.32
CA SER A 132 -0.13 -12.29 -5.51
C SER A 132 -0.95 -13.51 -5.13
N GLY A 133 -1.78 -13.96 -6.07
CA GLY A 133 -2.56 -15.19 -5.97
C GLY A 133 -2.72 -15.81 -7.36
N ALA A 134 -2.49 -17.11 -7.48
CA ALA A 134 -2.51 -17.81 -8.78
C ALA A 134 -3.88 -17.73 -9.49
N LEU A 135 -4.96 -17.59 -8.72
CA LEU A 135 -6.33 -17.44 -9.23
C LEU A 135 -6.85 -15.99 -9.17
N GLY A 136 -5.97 -15.03 -8.85
CA GLY A 136 -6.30 -13.63 -8.68
C GLY A 136 -6.31 -13.16 -7.23
N LEU A 137 -6.71 -11.90 -7.07
CA LEU A 137 -6.75 -11.17 -5.81
C LEU A 137 -8.05 -10.38 -5.75
N THR A 138 -8.79 -10.50 -4.65
CA THR A 138 -10.00 -9.73 -4.38
C THR A 138 -9.73 -8.75 -3.25
N LEU A 139 -9.86 -7.44 -3.55
CA LEU A 139 -9.86 -6.38 -2.54
C LEU A 139 -11.27 -5.81 -2.46
N THR A 140 -11.85 -5.80 -1.25
CA THR A 140 -13.19 -5.29 -1.00
C THR A 140 -13.10 -4.14 0.00
N ALA A 141 -13.60 -2.97 -0.38
CA ALA A 141 -13.71 -1.81 0.50
C ALA A 141 -15.12 -1.21 0.38
N THR A 142 -15.91 -1.32 1.45
CA THR A 142 -17.36 -1.02 1.41
C THR A 142 -17.70 0.45 1.64
N SER A 143 -16.86 1.20 2.37
CA SER A 143 -17.18 2.59 2.75
C SER A 143 -16.28 3.63 2.07
N ASN A 144 -14.97 3.37 2.00
CA ASN A 144 -13.99 4.38 1.57
C ASN A 144 -13.24 4.01 0.27
N GLY A 145 -13.64 2.93 -0.41
CA GLY A 145 -12.98 2.47 -1.63
C GLY A 145 -11.54 2.01 -1.42
N ILE A 146 -10.83 1.80 -2.54
CA ILE A 146 -9.41 1.42 -2.57
C ILE A 146 -8.63 2.61 -3.11
N THR A 147 -7.69 3.13 -2.32
CA THR A 147 -6.80 4.22 -2.74
C THR A 147 -5.46 3.66 -3.20
N LEU A 148 -5.04 4.01 -4.41
CA LEU A 148 -3.73 3.70 -4.98
C LEU A 148 -2.97 5.01 -5.17
N ASN A 149 -1.97 5.26 -4.32
CA ASN A 149 -1.16 6.48 -4.40
C ASN A 149 -0.02 6.30 -5.40
N GLY A 150 0.08 7.22 -6.37
CA GLY A 150 1.07 7.18 -7.44
C GLY A 150 0.57 6.46 -8.69
N ASN A 151 1.50 6.07 -9.56
CA ASN A 151 1.16 5.46 -10.84
C ASN A 151 0.65 4.02 -10.64
N THR A 152 -0.44 3.68 -11.33
CA THR A 152 -1.00 2.32 -11.35
C THR A 152 -0.79 1.71 -12.73
N LEU A 153 -0.09 0.58 -12.80
CA LEU A 153 0.08 -0.21 -14.02
C LEU A 153 -0.89 -1.39 -14.03
N LEU A 154 -1.68 -1.50 -15.09
CA LEU A 154 -2.54 -2.65 -15.36
C LEU A 154 -2.05 -3.33 -16.64
N ASN A 155 -1.44 -4.51 -16.50
CA ASN A 155 -0.91 -5.27 -17.64
C ASN A 155 -2.01 -5.94 -18.48
N ASN A 156 -3.23 -5.99 -17.95
CA ASN A 156 -4.41 -6.58 -18.59
C ASN A 156 -5.55 -5.55 -18.58
N ASN A 157 -6.76 -6.01 -18.92
CA ASN A 157 -7.93 -5.15 -19.00
C ASN A 157 -8.34 -4.57 -17.64
N LEU A 158 -8.78 -3.30 -17.66
CA LEU A 158 -9.55 -2.69 -16.59
C LEU A 158 -11.04 -2.85 -16.87
N ARG A 159 -11.80 -3.36 -15.91
CA ARG A 159 -13.26 -3.36 -15.93
C ARG A 159 -13.78 -2.45 -14.84
N VAL A 160 -14.61 -1.47 -15.23
CA VAL A 160 -15.32 -0.57 -14.31
C VAL A 160 -16.81 -0.78 -14.51
N VAL A 161 -17.53 -1.11 -13.43
CA VAL A 161 -18.99 -1.29 -13.47
C VAL A 161 -19.72 0.02 -13.22
N GLY A 162 -19.16 0.86 -12.35
CA GLY A 162 -19.62 2.24 -12.13
C GLY A 162 -19.09 3.20 -13.19
N SER A 163 -18.94 4.46 -12.81
CA SER A 163 -18.36 5.51 -13.65
C SER A 163 -16.86 5.70 -13.37
N PHE A 164 -16.16 6.32 -14.31
CA PHE A 164 -14.93 7.04 -14.01
C PHE A 164 -15.28 8.41 -13.41
N SER A 165 -14.36 9.00 -12.65
CA SER A 165 -14.47 10.39 -12.21
C SER A 165 -13.29 11.20 -12.72
N ASP A 166 -13.53 12.46 -13.05
CA ASP A 166 -12.47 13.39 -13.41
C ASP A 166 -11.77 13.99 -12.18
N SER A 167 -10.85 14.93 -12.39
CA SER A 167 -10.08 15.57 -11.31
C SER A 167 -10.93 16.43 -10.35
N SER A 168 -12.19 16.70 -10.67
CA SER A 168 -13.16 17.40 -9.83
C SER A 168 -14.15 16.45 -9.14
N SER A 169 -13.91 15.13 -9.22
CA SER A 169 -14.81 14.07 -8.75
C SER A 169 -16.14 13.99 -9.51
N ASN A 170 -16.22 14.55 -10.71
CA ASN A 170 -17.42 14.49 -11.56
C ASN A 170 -17.40 13.22 -12.41
N ALA A 171 -18.53 12.51 -12.50
CA ALA A 171 -18.70 11.29 -13.28
C ALA A 171 -19.02 11.52 -14.78
N GLY A 172 -19.22 12.78 -15.18
CA GLY A 172 -19.62 13.15 -16.52
C GLY A 172 -21.09 12.83 -16.79
N THR A 173 -21.50 13.11 -18.03
CA THR A 173 -22.82 12.77 -18.56
C THR A 173 -22.68 11.93 -19.84
N ASN A 174 -23.80 11.39 -20.31
CA ASN A 174 -23.83 10.54 -21.50
C ASN A 174 -23.24 11.25 -22.73
N GLY A 175 -22.40 10.55 -23.48
CA GLY A 175 -21.75 11.04 -24.70
C GLY A 175 -20.41 11.73 -24.47
N GLN A 176 -20.07 12.09 -23.24
CA GLN A 176 -18.80 12.73 -22.93
C GLN A 176 -17.62 11.73 -22.93
N VAL A 177 -16.44 12.25 -23.23
CA VAL A 177 -15.17 11.56 -23.12
C VAL A 177 -14.30 12.21 -22.06
N LEU A 178 -13.58 11.40 -21.27
CA LEU A 178 -12.62 11.90 -20.30
C LEU A 178 -11.34 12.31 -21.02
N SER A 179 -11.00 13.60 -20.99
CA SER A 179 -9.85 14.17 -21.67
C SER A 179 -8.83 14.73 -20.69
N SER A 180 -7.56 14.75 -21.08
CA SER A 180 -6.50 15.37 -20.28
C SER A 180 -6.53 16.89 -20.39
N THR A 181 -6.23 17.57 -19.27
CA THR A 181 -5.99 19.02 -19.22
C THR A 181 -4.50 19.37 -19.06
N GLY A 182 -3.61 18.38 -19.13
CA GLY A 182 -2.18 18.51 -18.84
C GLY A 182 -1.81 18.40 -17.35
N THR A 183 -2.68 18.86 -16.46
CA THR A 183 -2.53 18.74 -14.99
C THR A 183 -3.58 17.83 -14.34
N GLY A 184 -4.59 17.43 -15.09
CA GLY A 184 -5.66 16.56 -14.63
C GLY A 184 -6.50 16.03 -15.79
N THR A 185 -7.77 15.80 -15.50
CA THR A 185 -8.77 15.34 -16.47
C THR A 185 -10.07 16.12 -16.33
N GLN A 186 -10.82 16.19 -17.43
CA GLN A 186 -12.15 16.79 -17.48
C GLN A 186 -13.00 16.06 -18.53
N TRP A 187 -14.31 16.00 -18.30
CA TRP A 187 -15.26 15.52 -19.29
C TRP A 187 -15.50 16.54 -20.40
N VAL A 188 -15.35 16.10 -21.65
CA VAL A 188 -15.58 16.91 -22.85
C VAL A 188 -16.63 16.22 -23.71
N ASP A 189 -17.58 16.97 -24.26
CA ASP A 189 -18.49 16.46 -25.28
C ASP A 189 -17.84 16.60 -26.67
N PRO A 190 -17.46 15.49 -27.34
CA PRO A 190 -16.81 15.55 -28.65
C PRO A 190 -17.79 15.91 -29.79
N ASN A 191 -19.10 15.91 -29.53
CA ASN A 191 -20.13 16.15 -30.55
C ASN A 191 -20.60 17.62 -30.59
N LEU A 192 -20.12 18.46 -29.68
CA LEU A 192 -20.46 19.87 -29.63
C LEU A 192 -19.24 20.73 -29.94
N ALA A 193 -19.41 21.71 -30.83
CA ALA A 193 -18.39 22.73 -31.05
C ALA A 193 -18.37 23.68 -29.84
N GLU A 194 -17.18 23.94 -29.29
CA GLU A 194 -17.02 24.92 -28.21
C GLU A 194 -17.31 26.33 -28.74
N VAL A 195 -18.23 27.04 -28.08
CA VAL A 195 -18.56 28.43 -28.40
C VAL A 195 -17.76 29.36 -27.49
N ILE A 196 -16.84 30.12 -28.08
CA ILE A 196 -16.01 31.08 -27.36
C ILE A 196 -16.49 32.50 -27.65
N ASN A 197 -16.79 33.25 -26.60
CA ASN A 197 -17.07 34.68 -26.71
C ASN A 197 -15.77 35.52 -26.68
N LYS A 198 -15.67 36.50 -27.56
CA LYS A 198 -14.61 37.52 -27.59
C LYS A 198 -15.23 38.91 -27.60
N THR A 199 -14.67 39.82 -26.81
CA THR A 199 -15.09 41.22 -26.72
C THR A 199 -14.05 42.20 -27.27
N ALA A 200 -12.91 41.69 -27.76
CA ALA A 200 -11.79 42.45 -28.29
C ALA A 200 -11.11 41.70 -29.45
N SER A 201 -10.12 42.34 -30.09
CA SER A 201 -9.27 41.71 -31.10
C SER A 201 -8.60 40.44 -30.55
N TYR A 202 -8.44 39.42 -31.38
CA TYR A 202 -7.93 38.12 -30.99
C TYR A 202 -6.97 37.57 -32.05
N THR A 203 -5.91 36.91 -31.62
CA THR A 203 -4.99 36.18 -32.51
C THR A 203 -5.25 34.70 -32.34
N LEU A 204 -5.56 34.02 -33.46
CA LEU A 204 -5.82 32.60 -33.47
C LEU A 204 -4.60 31.79 -33.06
N THR A 205 -4.84 30.59 -32.55
CA THR A 205 -3.84 29.59 -32.18
C THR A 205 -4.28 28.22 -32.67
N SER A 206 -3.40 27.22 -32.66
CA SER A 206 -3.76 25.87 -33.09
C SER A 206 -4.85 25.22 -32.22
N VAL A 207 -5.01 25.65 -30.97
CA VAL A 207 -6.04 25.12 -30.05
C VAL A 207 -7.44 25.61 -30.39
N ASP A 208 -7.58 26.60 -31.28
CA ASP A 208 -8.88 27.15 -31.67
C ASP A 208 -9.58 26.36 -32.79
N ASN A 209 -8.92 25.33 -33.33
CA ASN A 209 -9.46 24.52 -34.40
C ASN A 209 -10.79 23.85 -33.99
N GLY A 210 -11.80 23.94 -34.86
CA GLY A 210 -13.13 23.38 -34.66
C GLY A 210 -14.06 24.22 -33.78
N LYS A 211 -13.59 25.38 -33.28
CA LYS A 211 -14.38 26.23 -32.38
C LYS A 211 -15.25 27.25 -33.13
N VAL A 212 -16.29 27.71 -32.43
CA VAL A 212 -17.16 28.79 -32.87
C VAL A 212 -16.85 30.06 -32.07
N PHE A 213 -16.40 31.11 -32.75
CA PHE A 213 -16.14 32.41 -32.14
C PHE A 213 -17.35 33.32 -32.28
N THR A 214 -17.84 33.85 -31.16
CA THR A 214 -18.82 34.93 -31.14
C THR A 214 -18.13 36.23 -30.71
N PHE A 215 -18.24 37.27 -31.52
CA PHE A 215 -17.66 38.58 -31.21
C PHE A 215 -18.74 39.53 -30.72
N ASN A 216 -18.72 39.80 -29.41
CA ASN A 216 -19.62 40.73 -28.73
C ASN A 216 -18.87 42.04 -28.43
N SER A 217 -18.46 42.75 -29.47
CA SER A 217 -17.83 44.06 -29.35
C SER A 217 -18.73 45.16 -29.91
N ALA A 218 -18.77 46.32 -29.25
CA ALA A 218 -19.46 47.49 -29.79
C ALA A 218 -18.63 48.22 -30.86
N THR A 219 -17.31 48.09 -30.80
CA THR A 219 -16.33 48.68 -31.73
C THR A 219 -15.74 47.63 -32.65
N ASP A 220 -15.28 48.05 -33.83
CA ASP A 220 -14.60 47.14 -34.75
C ASP A 220 -13.36 46.50 -34.09
N VAL A 221 -13.16 45.21 -34.37
CA VAL A 221 -12.08 44.37 -33.82
C VAL A 221 -11.42 43.58 -34.94
N THR A 222 -10.21 43.11 -34.69
CA THR A 222 -9.45 42.32 -35.65
C THR A 222 -9.26 40.89 -35.15
N LEU A 223 -9.58 39.91 -36.00
CA LEU A 223 -9.18 38.53 -35.85
C LEU A 223 -7.92 38.29 -36.67
N ASN A 224 -6.79 38.14 -35.99
CA ASN A 224 -5.49 37.94 -36.62
C ASN A 224 -5.27 36.45 -36.90
N VAL A 225 -4.94 36.12 -38.15
CA VAL A 225 -4.57 34.79 -38.62
C VAL A 225 -3.04 34.69 -38.66
N PRO A 226 -2.38 33.99 -37.72
CA PRO A 226 -0.94 33.83 -37.73
C PRO A 226 -0.48 32.79 -38.77
N ALA A 227 0.82 32.79 -39.06
CA ALA A 227 1.45 31.71 -39.80
C ALA A 227 1.54 30.43 -38.93
N GLY A 228 1.56 29.26 -39.58
CA GLY A 228 1.82 27.98 -38.89
C GLY A 228 0.60 27.27 -38.30
N LEU A 229 -0.62 27.77 -38.52
CA LEU A 229 -1.82 26.95 -38.23
C LEU A 229 -1.86 25.74 -39.18
N PRO A 230 -2.28 24.56 -38.70
CA PRO A 230 -2.25 23.33 -39.49
C PRO A 230 -3.21 23.38 -40.69
N VAL A 231 -2.87 22.65 -41.76
CA VAL A 231 -3.82 22.40 -42.86
C VAL A 231 -5.03 21.65 -42.32
N GLY A 232 -6.23 22.08 -42.71
CA GLY A 232 -7.49 21.61 -42.15
C GLY A 232 -7.99 22.42 -40.94
N PHE A 233 -7.21 23.40 -40.45
CA PHE A 233 -7.68 24.36 -39.44
C PHE A 233 -8.98 25.01 -39.91
N ASN A 234 -10.05 24.89 -39.13
CA ASN A 234 -11.37 25.42 -39.45
C ASN A 234 -12.01 26.07 -38.23
N ILE A 235 -12.67 27.22 -38.43
CA ILE A 235 -13.45 27.90 -37.40
C ILE A 235 -14.69 28.56 -38.01
N SER A 236 -15.70 28.76 -37.18
CA SER A 236 -16.85 29.61 -37.47
C SER A 236 -16.75 30.91 -36.67
N ILE A 237 -17.19 32.02 -37.25
CA ILE A 237 -17.09 33.38 -36.71
C ILE A 237 -18.47 34.02 -36.82
N TYR A 238 -18.98 34.59 -35.73
CA TYR A 238 -20.26 35.28 -35.70
C TYR A 238 -20.14 36.65 -35.04
N GLN A 239 -20.57 37.69 -35.75
CA GLN A 239 -20.71 39.03 -35.20
C GLN A 239 -22.01 39.11 -34.40
N ILE A 240 -21.98 39.22 -33.08
CA ILE A 240 -23.20 39.28 -32.26
C ILE A 240 -23.51 40.69 -31.70
N ASN A 241 -22.63 41.65 -31.95
CA ASN A 241 -22.81 43.06 -31.58
C ASN A 241 -22.37 43.99 -32.73
N THR A 242 -22.38 45.31 -32.55
CA THR A 242 -22.26 46.31 -33.64
C THR A 242 -20.86 46.41 -34.25
N GLY A 243 -19.83 46.08 -33.48
CA GLY A 243 -18.44 46.07 -33.91
C GLY A 243 -18.17 45.01 -34.95
N LYS A 244 -17.62 45.41 -36.09
CA LYS A 244 -17.28 44.51 -37.18
C LYS A 244 -15.98 43.77 -36.90
N ILE A 245 -15.87 42.56 -37.41
CA ILE A 245 -14.68 41.73 -37.28
C ILE A 245 -13.92 41.81 -38.60
N GLU A 246 -12.72 42.37 -38.55
CA GLU A 246 -11.74 42.35 -39.63
C GLU A 246 -10.86 41.10 -39.53
N ILE A 247 -10.81 40.29 -40.58
CA ILE A 247 -9.96 39.11 -40.65
C ILE A 247 -8.66 39.52 -41.35
N ALA A 248 -7.57 39.54 -40.59
CA ALA A 248 -6.27 39.99 -41.07
C ALA A 248 -5.23 38.87 -41.00
N GLY A 249 -4.56 38.58 -42.11
CA GLY A 249 -3.41 37.67 -42.13
C GLY A 249 -2.13 38.36 -41.65
N ALA A 250 -1.31 37.66 -40.87
CA ALA A 250 0.04 38.11 -40.54
C ALA A 250 0.97 38.10 -41.78
N GLY A 251 2.20 38.61 -41.63
CA GLY A 251 3.20 38.54 -42.71
C GLY A 251 3.42 37.10 -43.20
N GLY A 252 3.32 36.88 -44.51
CA GLY A 252 3.44 35.55 -45.12
C GLY A 252 2.18 34.68 -45.07
N VAL A 253 1.06 35.21 -44.54
CA VAL A 253 -0.25 34.56 -44.56
C VAL A 253 -1.14 35.17 -45.64
N THR A 254 -1.77 34.31 -46.44
CA THR A 254 -2.73 34.72 -47.46
C THR A 254 -4.14 34.35 -47.03
N VAL A 255 -5.00 35.36 -46.85
CA VAL A 255 -6.44 35.16 -46.65
C VAL A 255 -7.14 35.44 -47.98
N LEU A 256 -7.79 34.41 -48.52
CA LEU A 256 -8.46 34.41 -49.80
C LEU A 256 -9.96 34.59 -49.61
N ASN A 257 -10.51 35.63 -50.23
CA ASN A 257 -11.95 35.78 -50.43
C ASN A 257 -12.20 36.21 -51.89
N ARG A 258 -13.13 35.55 -52.58
CA ARG A 258 -13.39 35.78 -54.02
C ARG A 258 -13.72 37.24 -54.36
N LEU A 259 -14.36 37.96 -53.44
CA LEU A 259 -14.77 39.36 -53.63
C LEU A 259 -13.81 40.36 -52.96
N SER A 260 -12.68 39.87 -52.44
CA SER A 260 -11.71 40.63 -51.64
C SER A 260 -12.38 41.38 -50.48
N ARG A 261 -13.24 40.66 -49.75
CA ARG A 261 -13.95 41.14 -48.56
C ARG A 261 -13.40 40.47 -47.31
N PHE A 262 -13.01 41.27 -46.33
CA PHE A 262 -12.30 40.80 -45.13
C PHE A 262 -12.91 41.31 -43.82
N LYS A 263 -14.07 41.96 -43.89
CA LYS A 263 -14.81 42.43 -42.71
C LYS A 263 -16.19 41.82 -42.70
N THR A 264 -16.71 41.44 -41.54
CA THR A 264 -18.12 41.01 -41.41
C THR A 264 -19.07 42.13 -41.84
N ALA A 265 -20.19 41.78 -42.48
CA ALA A 265 -21.08 42.76 -43.10
C ALA A 265 -21.85 43.64 -42.09
N GLY A 266 -22.18 43.08 -40.93
CA GLY A 266 -22.94 43.74 -39.87
C GLY A 266 -23.33 42.77 -38.75
N LYS A 267 -24.19 43.23 -37.83
CA LYS A 267 -24.69 42.39 -36.74
C LYS A 267 -25.35 41.12 -37.30
N ASP A 268 -25.07 40.00 -36.65
CA ASP A 268 -25.52 38.64 -36.98
C ASP A 268 -24.89 38.04 -38.26
N ALA A 269 -23.90 38.72 -38.86
CA ALA A 269 -23.12 38.16 -39.95
C ALA A 269 -22.26 36.97 -39.49
N GLY A 270 -22.38 35.86 -40.23
CA GLY A 270 -21.56 34.67 -40.05
C GLY A 270 -20.44 34.57 -41.10
N ALA A 271 -19.27 34.12 -40.67
CA ALA A 271 -18.13 33.82 -41.53
C ALA A 271 -17.47 32.50 -41.14
N GLY A 272 -16.85 31.84 -42.12
CA GLY A 272 -16.06 30.63 -41.93
C GLY A 272 -14.65 30.83 -42.47
N LEU A 273 -13.65 30.34 -41.74
CA LEU A 273 -12.24 30.38 -42.12
C LEU A 273 -11.69 28.96 -42.17
N LEU A 274 -11.10 28.56 -43.31
CA LEU A 274 -10.53 27.23 -43.52
C LEU A 274 -9.11 27.31 -44.09
N CYS A 275 -8.15 26.66 -43.45
CA CYS A 275 -6.79 26.49 -43.97
C CYS A 275 -6.75 25.31 -44.96
N THR A 276 -6.50 25.58 -46.25
CA THR A 276 -6.49 24.55 -47.31
C THR A 276 -5.07 24.12 -47.70
N SER A 277 -4.08 24.97 -47.46
CA SER A 277 -2.66 24.67 -47.60
C SER A 277 -1.86 25.60 -46.68
N THR A 278 -0.56 25.31 -46.47
CA THR A 278 0.29 26.08 -45.54
C THR A 278 0.14 27.59 -45.76
N ASN A 279 -0.27 28.30 -44.70
CA ASN A 279 -0.49 29.75 -44.66
C ASN A 279 -1.52 30.30 -45.67
N ASN A 280 -2.35 29.46 -46.29
CA ASN A 280 -3.40 29.85 -47.22
C ASN A 280 -4.78 29.51 -46.63
N PHE A 281 -5.56 30.54 -46.36
CA PHE A 281 -6.86 30.43 -45.70
C PHE A 281 -7.97 30.93 -46.62
N HIS A 282 -9.05 30.18 -46.71
CA HIS A 282 -10.26 30.56 -47.42
C HIS A 282 -11.25 31.16 -46.43
N LEU A 283 -11.61 32.41 -46.67
CA LEU A 283 -12.62 33.13 -45.91
C LEU A 283 -13.93 33.18 -46.70
N THR A 284 -15.01 32.71 -46.09
CA THR A 284 -16.36 32.67 -46.66
C THR A 284 -17.37 33.27 -45.69
N GLY A 285 -18.54 33.66 -46.20
CA GLY A 285 -19.64 34.17 -45.37
C GLY A 285 -20.17 35.52 -45.80
N ASP A 286 -20.92 36.17 -44.90
CA ASP A 286 -21.49 37.49 -45.13
C ASP A 286 -20.47 38.59 -44.77
N LEU A 287 -19.80 39.09 -45.80
CA LEU A 287 -18.64 39.95 -45.69
C LEU A 287 -18.84 41.24 -46.50
N LYS A 288 -18.08 42.27 -46.14
CA LYS A 288 -17.93 43.55 -46.84
C LYS A 288 -16.46 43.91 -47.06
N ARG A 289 -16.24 44.86 -47.97
CA ARG A 289 -14.97 45.56 -48.11
C ARG A 289 -14.75 46.51 -46.93
#